data_AF-A0A3L7P149-F1
#
_entry.id   AF-A0A3L7P149-F1
#
_cell.length_a   1.000
_cell.length_b   1.000
_cell.length_c   1.000
_cell.angle_alpha   90.00
_cell.angle_beta   90.00
_cell.angle_gamma   90.00
#
_symmetry.space_group_name_H-M   'P 1'
#
loop_
_entity.id
_entity.type
_entity.pdbx_description
1 polymer ?
#
loop_
_entity_poly.entity_id
_entity_poly.type
_entity_poly.pdbx_seq_one_letter_code
_entity_poly.pdbx_strand_id
1 'polypeptide(L)'
;MFHSILGFCQTVAGSRLLNIIAATFIPPTEGQIMSPVPLCSAVRTSLVLILLVSCGCSSVKTTNTARSSVEQMLISNAVDQSLDKINFHPFAGHKVFLEEKYIDCVDKAYVIGSIRHRLLHVGCKLVDKVDDAEIVLEPRSGTVGTTNSDSYVGIPEITLPGMMTLPEVRVATKTKQVGVAKIGIAAYDAKSRTSLGEGGVTLAQSDDTNISVFGIGPYQKGTIRNEVIHSTSGKAGITRDRLPVEVAFSTPAPADVLEAPAAKEAKVQYTSVEEPAAEDAPEAAAELPDETPASPSDKPSWAE
;
A
#
# COMPACT_ATOMS: atom_id res chain seq x y z
N MET A 1 -18.71 -10.69 -27.41
CA MET A 1 -20.16 -10.92 -27.19
C MET A 1 -20.61 -10.42 -25.81
N PHE A 2 -20.23 -9.20 -25.40
CA PHE A 2 -20.55 -8.65 -24.05
C PHE A 2 -20.72 -7.11 -24.05
N HIS A 3 -21.01 -6.51 -25.21
CA HIS A 3 -21.16 -5.04 -25.37
C HIS A 3 -22.59 -4.61 -25.78
N SER A 4 -23.51 -5.55 -25.98
CA SER A 4 -24.87 -5.25 -26.51
C SER A 4 -25.97 -5.19 -25.45
N ILE A 5 -25.67 -5.43 -24.16
CA ILE A 5 -26.68 -5.51 -23.09
C ILE A 5 -26.86 -4.18 -22.34
N LEU A 6 -25.82 -3.33 -22.25
CA LEU A 6 -25.94 -1.99 -21.63
C LEU A 6 -26.70 -0.98 -22.50
N GLY A 7 -26.83 -1.21 -23.82
CA GLY A 7 -27.45 -0.26 -24.74
C GLY A 7 -28.99 -0.22 -24.74
N PHE A 8 -29.67 -1.23 -24.17
CA PHE A 8 -31.13 -1.36 -24.30
C PHE A 8 -31.92 -0.81 -23.10
N CYS A 9 -31.27 -0.57 -21.95
CA CYS A 9 -31.96 -0.15 -20.73
C CYS A 9 -32.20 1.37 -20.62
N GLN A 10 -31.70 2.18 -21.57
CA GLN A 10 -31.60 3.64 -21.43
C GLN A 10 -32.51 4.45 -22.38
N THR A 11 -33.38 3.79 -23.15
CA THR A 11 -34.22 4.46 -24.18
C THR A 11 -35.74 4.28 -23.99
N VAL A 12 -36.21 3.38 -23.12
CA VAL A 12 -37.66 3.10 -22.94
C VAL A 12 -38.25 3.75 -21.67
N ALA A 13 -37.43 4.36 -20.81
CA ALA A 13 -37.87 4.96 -19.54
C ALA A 13 -38.22 6.47 -19.60
N GLY A 14 -37.95 7.15 -20.73
CA GLY A 14 -37.97 8.63 -20.78
C GLY A 14 -39.31 9.32 -21.07
N SER A 15 -40.30 8.63 -21.65
CA SER A 15 -41.49 9.29 -22.23
C SER A 15 -42.84 8.89 -21.62
N ARG A 16 -42.93 7.76 -20.92
CA ARG A 16 -44.21 7.28 -20.33
C ARG A 16 -44.38 7.53 -18.83
N LEU A 17 -43.33 7.89 -18.09
CA LEU A 17 -43.46 8.23 -16.66
C LEU A 17 -44.03 9.63 -16.41
N LEU A 18 -43.68 10.63 -17.22
CA LEU A 18 -44.20 12.00 -17.03
C LEU A 18 -45.72 12.10 -17.24
N ASN A 19 -46.29 11.35 -18.19
CA ASN A 19 -47.73 11.36 -18.46
C ASN A 19 -48.58 10.72 -17.34
N ILE A 20 -47.99 9.95 -16.42
CA ILE A 20 -48.71 9.36 -15.29
C ILE A 20 -48.78 10.36 -14.11
N ILE A 21 -47.76 11.22 -13.94
CA ILE A 21 -47.71 12.23 -12.88
C ILE A 21 -48.57 13.45 -13.22
N ALA A 22 -48.75 13.77 -14.51
CA ALA A 22 -49.59 14.89 -14.96
C ALA A 22 -51.11 14.67 -14.73
N ALA A 23 -51.56 13.43 -14.48
CA ALA A 23 -52.99 13.09 -14.40
C ALA A 23 -53.62 13.26 -13.00
N THR A 24 -52.85 13.63 -11.96
CA THR A 24 -53.31 13.67 -10.56
C THR A 24 -53.53 15.08 -9.98
N PHE A 25 -53.47 16.14 -10.81
CA PHE A 25 -53.73 17.51 -10.39
C PHE A 25 -54.85 18.17 -11.21
N ILE A 26 -56.08 17.81 -10.90
CA ILE A 26 -57.30 18.52 -11.31
C ILE A 26 -58.02 18.97 -10.03
N PRO A 27 -58.21 20.27 -9.76
CA PRO A 27 -58.95 20.73 -8.59
C PRO A 27 -60.45 20.44 -8.75
N PRO A 28 -61.17 20.13 -7.66
CA PRO A 28 -62.58 19.73 -7.76
C PRO A 28 -63.48 20.96 -7.99
N THR A 29 -64.08 21.04 -9.18
CA THR A 29 -65.24 21.91 -9.43
C THR A 29 -66.53 21.25 -8.93
N GLU A 30 -67.49 22.07 -8.52
CA GLU A 30 -68.73 21.64 -7.86
C GLU A 30 -69.49 20.51 -8.58
N GLY A 31 -69.94 19.54 -7.77
CA GLY A 31 -71.09 18.71 -8.08
C GLY A 31 -70.90 17.59 -9.10
N GLN A 32 -70.43 16.41 -8.65
CA GLN A 32 -71.16 15.15 -8.88
C GLN A 32 -70.66 13.97 -8.03
N ILE A 33 -71.59 13.38 -7.29
CA ILE A 33 -71.82 11.95 -7.00
C ILE A 33 -70.58 11.04 -6.85
N MET A 34 -70.43 10.50 -5.64
CA MET A 34 -69.53 9.38 -5.30
C MET A 34 -69.65 8.21 -6.29
N SER A 35 -68.53 7.82 -6.90
CA SER A 35 -68.36 6.51 -7.54
C SER A 35 -67.20 5.75 -6.87
N PRO A 36 -67.25 4.41 -6.79
CA PRO A 36 -66.25 3.64 -6.04
C PRO A 36 -64.94 3.55 -6.81
N VAL A 37 -63.86 4.07 -6.21
CA VAL A 37 -62.49 3.92 -6.73
C VAL A 37 -62.16 2.42 -6.82
N PRO A 38 -61.63 1.91 -7.95
CA PRO A 38 -61.45 0.47 -8.14
C PRO A 38 -60.40 -0.09 -7.18
N LEU A 39 -60.89 -0.89 -6.22
CA LEU A 39 -60.14 -1.52 -5.13
C LEU A 39 -58.83 -2.21 -5.59
N CYS A 40 -58.82 -2.78 -6.80
CA CYS A 40 -57.64 -3.43 -7.40
C CYS A 40 -56.45 -2.49 -7.65
N SER A 41 -56.65 -1.18 -7.84
CA SER A 41 -55.54 -0.25 -8.13
C SER A 41 -54.72 0.08 -6.88
N ALA A 42 -55.41 0.38 -5.77
CA ALA A 42 -54.79 0.66 -4.48
C ALA A 42 -54.09 -0.58 -3.88
N VAL A 43 -54.62 -1.78 -4.10
CA VAL A 43 -53.98 -3.04 -3.67
C VAL A 43 -52.65 -3.26 -4.41
N ARG A 44 -52.57 -2.94 -5.72
CA ARG A 44 -51.33 -3.09 -6.50
C ARG A 44 -50.22 -2.13 -6.07
N THR A 45 -50.53 -0.87 -5.78
CA THR A 45 -49.51 0.10 -5.32
C THR A 45 -49.01 -0.22 -3.91
N SER A 46 -49.89 -0.67 -3.00
CA SER A 46 -49.52 -1.14 -1.67
C SER A 46 -48.62 -2.38 -1.71
N LEU A 47 -48.95 -3.37 -2.56
CA LEU A 47 -48.15 -4.59 -2.72
C LEU A 47 -46.71 -4.30 -3.20
N VAL A 48 -46.53 -3.38 -4.15
CA VAL A 48 -45.20 -2.98 -4.65
C VAL A 48 -44.38 -2.28 -3.56
N LEU A 49 -45.02 -1.44 -2.72
CA LEU A 49 -44.36 -0.78 -1.60
C LEU A 49 -43.91 -1.80 -0.53
N ILE A 50 -44.76 -2.79 -0.22
CA ILE A 50 -44.43 -3.86 0.74
C ILE A 50 -43.28 -4.74 0.22
N LEU A 51 -43.27 -5.06 -1.08
CA LEU A 51 -42.19 -5.85 -1.70
C LEU A 51 -40.83 -5.11 -1.69
N LEU A 52 -40.85 -3.77 -1.78
CA LEU A 52 -39.66 -2.92 -1.68
C LEU A 52 -39.09 -2.84 -0.25
N VAL A 53 -39.93 -3.00 0.78
CA VAL A 53 -39.51 -2.93 2.20
C VAL A 53 -38.99 -4.27 2.74
N SER A 54 -39.32 -5.40 2.09
CA SER A 54 -38.95 -6.75 2.56
C SER A 54 -37.50 -7.20 2.28
N CYS A 55 -36.67 -6.38 1.62
CA CYS A 55 -35.29 -6.73 1.26
C CYS A 55 -34.26 -5.87 2.01
N GLY A 56 -33.94 -6.23 3.26
CA GLY A 56 -33.09 -5.38 4.12
C GLY A 56 -32.32 -6.05 5.27
N CYS A 57 -32.10 -7.37 5.26
CA CYS A 57 -31.24 -8.01 6.26
C CYS A 57 -29.77 -8.01 5.80
N SER A 58 -29.01 -7.00 6.20
CA SER A 58 -27.58 -6.86 5.88
C SER A 58 -26.73 -7.24 7.09
N SER A 59 -26.09 -8.41 7.05
CA SER A 59 -25.14 -8.85 8.06
C SER A 59 -23.72 -8.76 7.52
N VAL A 60 -22.91 -7.86 8.08
CA VAL A 60 -21.52 -7.67 7.67
C VAL A 60 -20.62 -8.36 8.69
N LYS A 61 -20.09 -9.54 8.37
CA LYS A 61 -18.94 -10.11 9.09
C LYS A 61 -17.72 -9.23 8.79
N THR A 62 -17.24 -8.50 9.79
CA THR A 62 -16.25 -7.43 9.59
C THR A 62 -14.81 -7.89 9.51
N THR A 63 -14.45 -9.11 9.93
CA THR A 63 -13.06 -9.64 9.91
C THR A 63 -13.02 -11.17 10.10
N ASN A 64 -12.00 -11.83 9.51
CA ASN A 64 -11.68 -13.26 9.70
C ASN A 64 -10.32 -13.51 10.40
N THR A 65 -9.62 -12.45 10.81
CA THR A 65 -8.29 -12.46 11.45
C THR A 65 -8.37 -11.98 12.91
N ALA A 66 -7.31 -12.16 13.70
CA ALA A 66 -7.30 -11.76 15.12
C ALA A 66 -7.45 -10.24 15.35
N ARG A 67 -6.98 -9.42 14.41
CA ARG A 67 -7.20 -7.96 14.33
C ARG A 67 -7.80 -7.62 12.98
N SER A 68 -8.53 -6.51 12.90
CA SER A 68 -9.14 -6.11 11.63
C SER A 68 -8.11 -5.51 10.66
N SER A 69 -8.38 -5.59 9.36
CA SER A 69 -7.53 -4.94 8.34
C SER A 69 -7.63 -3.42 8.43
N VAL A 70 -8.80 -2.88 8.77
CA VAL A 70 -9.03 -1.45 8.97
C VAL A 70 -8.21 -0.92 10.15
N GLU A 71 -8.21 -1.60 11.30
CA GLU A 71 -7.39 -1.26 12.47
C GLU A 71 -5.90 -1.24 12.14
N GLN A 72 -5.38 -2.31 11.53
CA GLN A 72 -3.97 -2.40 11.13
C GLN A 72 -3.58 -1.30 10.14
N MET A 73 -4.44 -1.00 9.16
CA MET A 73 -4.20 0.04 8.16
C MET A 73 -4.35 1.46 8.74
N LEU A 74 -5.22 1.67 9.73
CA LEU A 74 -5.31 2.91 10.50
C LEU A 74 -4.01 3.17 11.27
N ILE A 75 -3.50 2.16 11.97
CA ILE A 75 -2.23 2.25 12.69
C ILE A 75 -1.07 2.54 11.72
N SER A 76 -0.94 1.73 10.65
CA SER A 76 0.19 1.84 9.72
C SER A 76 0.23 3.20 9.01
N ASN A 77 -0.92 3.65 8.49
CA ASN A 77 -1.04 4.93 7.79
C ASN A 77 -0.81 6.12 8.75
N ALA A 78 -1.29 6.05 10.00
CA ALA A 78 -1.00 7.09 10.99
C ALA A 78 0.49 7.13 11.35
N VAL A 79 1.14 5.97 11.54
CA VAL A 79 2.59 5.87 11.80
C VAL A 79 3.39 6.49 10.65
N ASP A 80 3.09 6.11 9.40
CA ASP A 80 3.81 6.64 8.25
C ASP A 80 3.60 8.16 8.06
N GLN A 81 2.37 8.66 8.17
CA GLN A 81 2.12 10.11 8.18
C GLN A 81 2.80 10.86 9.33
N SER A 82 3.09 10.19 10.45
CA SER A 82 3.80 10.79 11.59
C SER A 82 5.31 10.82 11.34
N LEU A 83 5.86 9.79 10.71
CA LEU A 83 7.27 9.67 10.35
C LEU A 83 7.65 10.52 9.12
N ASP A 84 6.75 10.73 8.17
CA ASP A 84 6.95 11.62 7.00
C ASP A 84 7.14 13.10 7.39
N LYS A 85 6.77 13.47 8.62
CA LYS A 85 7.00 14.81 9.19
C LYS A 85 8.40 14.97 9.79
N ILE A 86 9.21 13.91 9.80
CA ILE A 86 10.55 13.89 10.37
C ILE A 86 11.57 13.94 9.24
N ASN A 87 12.48 14.92 9.28
CA ASN A 87 13.55 15.02 8.30
C ASN A 87 14.76 14.18 8.74
N PHE A 88 15.02 13.07 8.04
CA PHE A 88 16.17 12.20 8.28
C PHE A 88 17.43 12.58 7.48
N HIS A 89 17.36 13.55 6.54
CA HIS A 89 18.52 13.98 5.72
C HIS A 89 19.79 14.37 6.50
N PRO A 90 19.72 14.96 7.71
CA PRO A 90 20.92 15.24 8.51
C PRO A 90 21.74 14.01 8.90
N PHE A 91 21.21 12.79 8.76
CA PHE A 91 21.89 11.53 9.11
C PHE A 91 22.47 10.78 7.88
N ALA A 92 22.31 11.32 6.67
CA ALA A 92 22.79 10.70 5.44
C ALA A 92 24.30 10.39 5.49
N GLY A 93 24.71 9.20 5.05
CA GLY A 93 26.11 8.76 5.03
C GLY A 93 26.69 8.30 6.38
N HIS A 94 26.11 8.73 7.50
CA HIS A 94 26.56 8.39 8.86
C HIS A 94 26.18 6.97 9.29
N LYS A 95 26.92 6.45 10.27
CA LYS A 95 26.57 5.19 10.96
C LYS A 95 25.55 5.46 12.06
N VAL A 96 24.32 4.97 11.88
CA VAL A 96 23.19 5.21 12.79
C VAL A 96 22.80 3.89 13.49
N PHE A 97 22.84 3.90 14.81
CA PHE A 97 22.21 2.86 15.63
C PHE A 97 20.79 3.30 16.02
N LEU A 98 19.83 2.36 15.99
CA LEU A 98 18.44 2.61 16.34
C LEU A 98 18.11 1.96 17.69
N GLU A 99 17.88 2.76 18.72
CA GLU A 99 17.58 2.29 20.08
C GLU A 99 16.09 1.93 20.21
N GLU A 100 15.77 0.64 20.14
CA GLU A 100 14.38 0.16 20.15
C GLU A 100 13.73 0.15 21.56
N LYS A 101 14.48 0.45 22.61
CA LYS A 101 14.06 0.34 24.02
C LYS A 101 12.88 1.24 24.40
N TYR A 102 12.79 2.45 23.83
CA TYR A 102 11.76 3.43 24.19
C TYR A 102 10.52 3.40 23.28
N ILE A 103 10.49 2.51 22.28
CA ILE A 103 9.25 2.16 21.58
C ILE A 103 8.57 1.04 22.35
N ASP A 104 7.43 1.33 22.96
CA ASP A 104 6.45 0.35 23.41
C ASP A 104 5.06 0.75 22.89
N CYS A 105 4.53 -0.01 21.94
CA CYS A 105 3.24 0.26 21.31
C CYS A 105 2.73 -0.93 20.50
N VAL A 106 1.44 -0.88 20.13
CA VAL A 106 0.91 -1.74 19.06
C VAL A 106 1.75 -1.56 17.78
N ASP A 107 2.05 -2.69 17.15
CA ASP A 107 2.88 -2.79 15.94
C ASP A 107 4.28 -2.16 16.06
N LYS A 108 4.92 -2.27 17.23
CA LYS A 108 6.33 -1.91 17.47
C LYS A 108 7.27 -2.30 16.32
N ALA A 109 7.20 -3.53 15.83
CA ALA A 109 8.04 -4.03 14.74
C ALA A 109 7.84 -3.26 13.43
N TYR A 110 6.61 -2.83 13.13
CA TYR A 110 6.31 -2.00 11.97
C TYR A 110 6.86 -0.57 12.15
N VAL A 111 6.69 0.05 13.33
CA VAL A 111 7.26 1.38 13.62
C VAL A 111 8.78 1.38 13.44
N ILE A 112 9.47 0.37 13.98
CA ILE A 112 10.92 0.17 13.84
C ILE A 112 11.28 -0.02 12.35
N GLY A 113 10.59 -0.92 11.65
CA GLY A 113 10.80 -1.16 10.22
C GLY A 113 10.64 0.11 9.37
N SER A 114 9.59 0.90 9.63
CA SER A 114 9.30 2.16 8.95
C SER A 114 10.31 3.27 9.25
N ILE A 115 10.97 3.28 10.42
CA ILE A 115 12.10 4.17 10.72
C ILE A 115 13.36 3.68 10.01
N ARG A 116 13.70 2.39 10.11
CA ARG A 116 14.85 1.78 9.41
C ARG A 116 14.77 2.00 7.89
N HIS A 117 13.58 1.85 7.30
CA HIS A 117 13.34 2.12 5.88
C HIS A 117 13.64 3.59 5.52
N ARG A 118 13.14 4.57 6.29
CA ARG A 118 13.42 6.00 6.03
C ARG A 118 14.90 6.35 6.18
N LEU A 119 15.59 5.77 7.18
CA LEU A 119 17.04 5.94 7.33
C LEU A 119 17.83 5.37 6.13
N LEU A 120 17.50 4.15 5.70
CA LEU A 120 18.15 3.52 4.53
C LEU A 120 17.85 4.27 3.22
N HIS A 121 16.60 4.72 3.03
CA HIS A 121 16.19 5.51 1.85
C HIS A 121 16.99 6.81 1.71
N VAL A 122 17.38 7.40 2.84
CA VAL A 122 18.19 8.63 2.90
C VAL A 122 19.72 8.34 2.84
N GLY A 123 20.11 7.07 2.75
CA GLY A 123 21.52 6.67 2.63
C GLY A 123 22.27 6.60 3.96
N CYS A 124 21.57 6.43 5.09
CA CYS A 124 22.19 6.15 6.38
C CYS A 124 22.71 4.70 6.42
N LYS A 125 23.81 4.45 7.13
CA LYS A 125 24.34 3.10 7.38
C LYS A 125 23.83 2.61 8.73
N LEU A 126 22.86 1.69 8.71
CA LEU A 126 22.39 1.06 9.95
C LEU A 126 23.45 0.13 10.53
N VAL A 127 23.66 0.22 11.85
CA VAL A 127 24.53 -0.69 12.61
C VAL A 127 23.75 -1.38 13.72
N ASP A 128 24.14 -2.61 14.07
CA ASP A 128 23.45 -3.44 15.07
C ASP A 128 24.03 -3.27 16.49
N LYS A 129 25.10 -2.48 16.66
CA LYS A 129 25.73 -2.17 17.95
C LYS A 129 25.94 -0.68 18.12
N VAL A 130 25.79 -0.20 19.36
CA VAL A 130 26.07 1.20 19.75
C VAL A 130 27.54 1.55 19.55
N ASP A 131 28.46 0.60 19.80
CA ASP A 131 29.91 0.83 19.72
C ASP A 131 30.41 1.13 18.29
N ASP A 132 29.70 0.61 17.28
CA ASP A 132 30.01 0.80 15.86
C ASP A 132 29.36 2.08 15.29
N ALA A 133 28.55 2.79 16.10
CA ALA A 133 27.75 3.93 15.68
C ALA A 133 28.49 5.27 15.79
N GLU A 134 28.11 6.21 14.92
CA GLU A 134 28.42 7.62 15.08
C GLU A 134 27.24 8.35 15.75
N ILE A 135 26.02 7.94 15.40
CA ILE A 135 24.77 8.55 15.88
C ILE A 135 23.91 7.47 16.53
N VAL A 136 23.42 7.74 17.73
CA VAL A 136 22.34 6.96 18.36
C VAL A 136 21.03 7.71 18.16
N LEU A 137 20.06 7.02 17.57
CA LEU A 137 18.70 7.51 17.38
C LEU A 137 17.78 6.82 18.38
N GLU A 138 17.17 7.59 19.29
CA GLU A 138 16.22 7.12 20.29
C GLU A 138 14.78 7.50 19.91
N PRO A 139 14.07 6.66 19.14
CA PRO A 139 12.65 6.80 18.93
C PRO A 139 11.86 6.38 20.17
N ARG A 140 10.74 7.07 20.41
CA ARG A 140 9.81 6.81 21.51
C ARG A 140 8.36 6.87 21.04
N SER A 141 7.55 5.93 21.49
CA SER A 141 6.09 5.97 21.30
C SER A 141 5.46 6.89 22.35
N GLY A 142 4.76 7.94 21.91
CA GLY A 142 3.90 8.75 22.78
C GLY A 142 2.47 8.21 22.82
N THR A 143 1.97 7.75 21.67
CA THR A 143 0.68 7.07 21.50
C THR A 143 0.72 6.37 20.15
N VAL A 144 0.36 5.10 20.07
CA VAL A 144 -0.02 4.47 18.80
C VAL A 144 -1.23 3.60 19.11
N GLY A 145 -2.31 3.72 18.34
CA GLY A 145 -3.52 2.94 18.56
C GLY A 145 -4.74 3.49 17.83
N THR A 146 -5.88 2.86 18.07
CA THR A 146 -7.15 3.17 17.40
C THR A 146 -8.28 3.45 18.37
N THR A 147 -9.16 4.37 17.99
CA THR A 147 -10.42 4.66 18.68
C THR A 147 -11.58 4.36 17.73
N ASN A 148 -12.59 3.62 18.18
CA ASN A 148 -13.86 3.46 17.46
C ASN A 148 -14.95 4.34 18.10
N SER A 149 -15.92 4.75 17.30
CA SER A 149 -17.06 5.58 17.71
C SER A 149 -18.26 5.25 16.84
N ASP A 150 -19.20 4.51 17.41
CA ASP A 150 -20.45 4.14 16.75
C ASP A 150 -21.57 5.11 17.10
N SER A 151 -22.37 5.48 16.11
CA SER A 151 -23.55 6.30 16.26
C SER A 151 -24.64 5.77 15.35
N TYR A 152 -25.87 5.70 15.84
CA TYR A 152 -27.00 5.25 15.02
C TYR A 152 -28.26 6.06 15.32
N VAL A 153 -29.15 6.10 14.33
CA VAL A 153 -30.52 6.62 14.46
C VAL A 153 -31.44 5.42 14.26
N GLY A 154 -32.29 5.15 15.24
CA GLY A 154 -33.12 3.95 15.23
C GLY A 154 -33.88 3.74 16.53
N ILE A 155 -34.64 2.64 16.57
CA ILE A 155 -35.28 2.15 17.79
C ILE A 155 -34.27 1.21 18.47
N PRO A 156 -33.84 1.49 19.72
CA PRO A 156 -32.96 0.58 20.47
C PRO A 156 -33.70 -0.71 20.82
N GLU A 157 -32.97 -1.77 21.16
CA GLU A 157 -33.60 -2.99 21.69
C GLU A 157 -34.35 -2.68 23.00
N ILE A 158 -35.62 -3.10 23.07
CA ILE A 158 -36.44 -2.98 24.28
C ILE A 158 -36.81 -4.39 24.75
N THR A 159 -36.38 -4.73 25.97
CA THR A 159 -36.75 -5.96 26.65
C THR A 159 -38.12 -5.79 27.32
N LEU A 160 -39.13 -6.53 26.85
CA LEU A 160 -40.45 -6.54 27.48
C LEU A 160 -40.53 -7.68 28.51
N PRO A 161 -41.28 -7.48 29.62
CA PRO A 161 -41.52 -8.54 30.59
C PRO A 161 -42.23 -9.73 29.92
N GLY A 162 -41.77 -10.95 30.19
CA GLY A 162 -42.29 -12.17 29.56
C GLY A 162 -41.42 -12.75 28.43
N MET A 163 -40.11 -12.47 28.42
CA MET A 163 -39.13 -13.02 27.46
C MET A 163 -39.39 -12.62 25.99
N MET A 164 -40.01 -11.47 25.74
CA MET A 164 -40.19 -10.89 24.42
C MET A 164 -39.22 -9.71 24.23
N THR A 165 -38.36 -9.79 23.21
CA THR A 165 -37.49 -8.68 22.81
C THR A 165 -38.02 -8.04 21.53
N LEU A 166 -38.14 -6.71 21.52
CA LEU A 166 -38.33 -5.94 20.31
C LEU A 166 -36.95 -5.73 19.67
N PRO A 167 -36.69 -6.26 18.45
CA PRO A 167 -35.37 -6.19 17.84
C PRO A 167 -34.99 -4.74 17.52
N GLU A 168 -33.70 -4.43 17.60
CA GLU A 168 -33.20 -3.11 17.24
C GLU A 168 -33.47 -2.80 15.75
N VAL A 169 -33.95 -1.58 15.48
CA VAL A 169 -34.20 -1.09 14.12
C VAL A 169 -33.30 0.10 13.87
N ARG A 170 -32.08 -0.16 13.38
CA ARG A 170 -31.12 0.89 13.01
C ARG A 170 -31.44 1.42 11.60
N VAL A 171 -32.11 2.56 11.53
CA VAL A 171 -32.47 3.26 10.28
C VAL A 171 -31.24 3.81 9.59
N ALA A 172 -30.30 4.38 10.34
CA ALA A 172 -29.00 4.79 9.83
C ALA A 172 -27.92 4.49 10.87
N THR A 173 -26.77 4.01 10.42
CA THR A 173 -25.58 3.82 11.25
C THR A 173 -24.41 4.63 10.69
N LYS A 174 -23.55 5.08 11.58
CA LYS A 174 -22.29 5.75 11.30
C LYS A 174 -21.24 5.20 12.26
N THR A 175 -20.34 4.38 11.74
CA THR A 175 -19.17 3.88 12.45
C THR A 175 -17.96 4.71 12.04
N LYS A 176 -17.34 5.41 13.00
CA LYS A 176 -16.10 6.16 12.77
C LYS A 176 -14.96 5.51 13.55
N GLN A 177 -13.98 4.99 12.83
CA GLN A 177 -12.71 4.53 13.37
C GLN A 177 -11.61 5.57 13.06
N VAL A 178 -10.67 5.70 13.98
CA VAL A 178 -9.56 6.66 13.92
C VAL A 178 -8.29 5.97 14.40
N GLY A 179 -7.21 6.03 13.64
CA GLY A 179 -5.86 5.70 14.11
C GLY A 179 -5.12 6.98 14.51
N VAL A 180 -4.36 6.94 15.60
CA VAL A 180 -3.51 8.05 16.04
C VAL A 180 -2.10 7.52 16.30
N ALA A 181 -1.10 8.20 15.74
CA ALA A 181 0.31 7.92 15.99
C ALA A 181 1.05 9.20 16.39
N LYS A 182 1.60 9.20 17.61
CA LYS A 182 2.48 10.22 18.17
C LYS A 182 3.84 9.60 18.44
N ILE A 183 4.84 10.01 17.67
CA ILE A 183 6.20 9.45 17.73
C ILE A 183 7.16 10.59 18.08
N GLY A 184 8.00 10.37 19.09
CA GLY A 184 9.12 11.26 19.38
C GLY A 184 10.42 10.63 18.91
N ILE A 185 11.39 11.46 18.52
CA ILE A 185 12.76 11.00 18.23
C ILE A 185 13.74 12.00 18.85
N ALA A 186 14.76 11.48 19.53
CA ALA A 186 15.97 12.21 19.92
C ALA A 186 17.18 11.60 19.21
N ALA A 187 18.21 12.40 18.96
CA ALA A 187 19.46 11.96 18.32
C ALA A 187 20.65 12.54 19.06
N TYR A 188 21.66 11.73 19.36
CA TYR A 188 22.92 12.19 19.96
C TYR A 188 24.13 11.47 19.37
N ASP A 189 25.30 12.11 19.46
CA ASP A 189 26.58 11.49 19.12
C ASP A 189 26.89 10.36 20.12
N ALA A 190 27.18 9.17 19.59
CA ALA A 190 27.48 7.98 20.38
C ALA A 190 28.67 8.18 21.35
N LYS A 191 29.65 8.99 20.96
CA LYS A 191 30.90 9.21 21.70
C LYS A 191 30.79 10.26 22.79
N SER A 192 30.37 11.48 22.43
CA SER A 192 30.26 12.60 23.38
C SER A 192 28.96 12.61 24.17
N ARG A 193 27.94 11.85 23.75
CA ARG A 193 26.56 11.92 24.25
C ARG A 193 25.92 13.33 24.12
N THR A 194 26.46 14.16 23.24
CA THR A 194 25.91 15.48 22.92
C THR A 194 24.72 15.35 21.98
N SER A 195 23.62 16.05 22.27
CA SER A 195 22.45 16.07 21.39
C SER A 195 22.77 16.69 20.04
N LEU A 196 22.32 16.05 18.95
CA LEU A 196 22.50 16.53 17.57
C LEU A 196 21.36 17.44 17.10
N GLY A 197 20.55 17.94 18.04
CA GLY A 197 19.45 18.87 17.82
C GLY A 197 18.52 18.93 19.03
N GLU A 198 17.36 19.58 18.88
CA GLU A 198 16.29 19.58 19.88
C GLU A 198 15.51 18.23 19.91
N GLY A 199 15.60 17.45 18.82
CA GLY A 199 14.71 16.31 18.59
C GLY A 199 13.27 16.79 18.36
N GLY A 200 12.29 16.01 18.76
CA GLY A 200 10.90 16.47 18.77
C GLY A 200 9.86 15.39 19.01
N VAL A 201 8.60 15.76 18.74
CA VAL A 201 7.47 14.83 18.60
C VAL A 201 6.64 15.19 17.38
N THR A 202 6.28 14.19 16.58
CA THR A 202 5.30 14.30 15.52
C THR A 202 4.00 13.62 15.94
N LEU A 203 2.90 14.09 15.35
CA LEU A 203 1.55 13.55 15.56
C LEU A 203 0.87 13.45 14.20
N ALA A 204 0.26 12.32 13.91
CA ALA A 204 -0.62 12.14 12.76
C ALA A 204 -1.82 11.28 13.11
N GLN A 205 -2.84 11.36 12.26
CA GLN A 205 -4.14 10.75 12.46
C GLN A 205 -4.66 10.24 11.11
N SER A 206 -5.19 9.02 11.14
CA SER A 206 -5.88 8.37 10.03
C SER A 206 -7.36 8.17 10.41
N ASP A 207 -8.25 8.10 9.43
CA ASP A 207 -9.66 7.81 9.68
C ASP A 207 -10.32 6.90 8.64
N ASP A 208 -11.35 6.20 9.11
CA ASP A 208 -12.31 5.46 8.31
C ASP A 208 -13.71 5.68 8.88
N THR A 209 -14.63 6.13 8.04
CA THR A 209 -16.02 6.43 8.38
C THR A 209 -16.93 5.65 7.46
N ASN A 210 -17.67 4.70 8.02
CA ASN A 210 -18.65 3.89 7.33
C ASN A 210 -20.05 4.42 7.66
N ILE A 211 -20.85 4.72 6.64
CA ILE A 211 -22.26 5.09 6.80
C ILE A 211 -23.12 4.03 6.12
N SER A 212 -24.14 3.52 6.82
CA SER A 212 -25.15 2.61 6.28
C SER A 212 -26.53 3.21 6.50
N VAL A 213 -27.44 3.07 5.54
CA VAL A 213 -28.79 3.66 5.61
C VAL A 213 -29.81 2.62 5.13
N PHE A 214 -30.81 2.30 5.95
CA PHE A 214 -31.77 1.21 5.72
C PHE A 214 -31.12 -0.14 5.36
N GLY A 215 -29.96 -0.45 5.96
CA GLY A 215 -29.17 -1.66 5.63
C GLY A 215 -28.41 -1.61 4.30
N ILE A 216 -28.55 -0.54 3.51
CA ILE A 216 -27.85 -0.32 2.25
C ILE A 216 -26.44 0.21 2.54
N GLY A 217 -25.44 -0.50 2.02
CA GLY A 217 -24.03 -0.13 2.09
C GLY A 217 -23.39 -0.41 3.46
N PRO A 218 -22.05 -0.48 3.48
CA PRO A 218 -21.30 0.60 4.13
C PRO A 218 -20.64 1.51 3.10
N TYR A 219 -21.10 2.77 3.05
CA TYR A 219 -20.45 3.83 2.28
C TYR A 219 -19.23 4.34 3.04
N GLN A 220 -18.07 3.77 2.73
CA GLN A 220 -16.81 4.12 3.39
C GLN A 220 -16.26 5.47 2.87
N LYS A 221 -15.70 6.27 3.77
CA LYS A 221 -15.00 7.54 3.50
C LYS A 221 -13.89 7.73 4.53
N GLY A 222 -12.73 8.22 4.12
CA GLY A 222 -11.65 8.56 5.05
C GLY A 222 -10.28 8.43 4.41
N THR A 223 -9.23 8.67 5.19
CA THR A 223 -7.84 8.55 4.73
C THR A 223 -7.55 7.13 4.22
N ILE A 224 -8.08 6.10 4.87
CA ILE A 224 -7.81 4.69 4.53
C ILE A 224 -8.40 4.30 3.18
N ARG A 225 -9.65 4.67 2.90
CA ARG A 225 -10.24 4.46 1.57
C ARG A 225 -9.43 5.14 0.48
N ASN A 226 -8.97 6.37 0.74
CA ASN A 226 -8.16 7.11 -0.22
C ASN A 226 -6.83 6.40 -0.46
N GLU A 227 -6.16 5.95 0.58
CA GLU A 227 -4.90 5.19 0.49
C GLU A 227 -5.07 3.91 -0.34
N VAL A 228 -6.07 3.07 -0.04
CA VAL A 228 -6.35 1.83 -0.81
C VAL A 228 -6.57 2.15 -2.29
N ILE A 229 -7.34 3.19 -2.60
CA ILE A 229 -7.60 3.59 -3.98
C ILE A 229 -6.29 4.04 -4.65
N HIS A 230 -5.53 4.96 -4.05
CA HIS A 230 -4.29 5.49 -4.64
C HIS A 230 -3.24 4.39 -4.89
N SER A 231 -3.14 3.42 -3.98
CA SER A 231 -2.14 2.36 -4.01
C SER A 231 -2.58 1.13 -4.83
N THR A 232 -3.88 0.96 -5.12
CA THR A 232 -4.38 -0.15 -5.95
C THR A 232 -4.72 0.28 -7.38
N SER A 233 -5.00 1.56 -7.64
CA SER A 233 -5.42 2.05 -8.97
C SER A 233 -4.28 2.59 -9.85
N GLY A 234 -3.02 2.35 -9.47
CA GLY A 234 -1.83 2.80 -10.21
C GLY A 234 -1.37 1.81 -11.28
N LYS A 235 -0.52 2.28 -12.21
CA LYS A 235 0.45 1.42 -12.90
C LYS A 235 1.72 1.36 -12.05
N ALA A 236 2.32 0.17 -11.95
CA ALA A 236 3.40 -0.18 -11.03
C ALA A 236 4.79 0.43 -11.36
N GLY A 237 4.84 1.72 -11.63
CA GLY A 237 6.03 2.42 -12.11
C GLY A 237 5.91 3.95 -12.12
N ILE A 238 5.00 4.53 -11.34
CA ILE A 238 4.91 5.98 -11.13
C ILE A 238 5.59 6.31 -9.80
N THR A 239 6.88 6.64 -9.87
CA THR A 239 7.64 7.23 -8.76
C THR A 239 6.95 8.48 -8.25
N ARG A 240 6.72 8.54 -6.94
CA ARG A 240 6.24 9.72 -6.19
C ARG A 240 7.13 9.87 -4.96
N ASP A 241 7.28 11.09 -4.45
CA ASP A 241 8.19 11.42 -3.34
C ASP A 241 7.74 10.92 -1.95
N ARG A 242 6.70 10.07 -1.88
CA ARG A 242 6.39 9.28 -0.67
C ARG A 242 7.03 7.91 -0.82
N LEU A 243 7.43 7.31 0.30
CA LEU A 243 8.00 5.95 0.33
C LEU A 243 7.20 5.03 -0.62
N PRO A 244 7.87 4.30 -1.52
CA PRO A 244 7.16 3.56 -2.55
C PRO A 244 6.31 2.47 -1.90
N VAL A 245 5.00 2.56 -2.13
CA VAL A 245 4.00 1.59 -1.60
C VAL A 245 4.13 0.22 -2.27
N GLU A 246 4.88 0.16 -3.38
CA GLU A 246 5.27 -1.05 -4.09
C GLU A 246 6.79 -1.24 -3.99
N VAL A 247 7.24 -2.39 -3.50
CA VAL A 247 8.66 -2.67 -3.28
C VAL A 247 9.26 -3.39 -4.50
N ALA A 248 10.00 -2.65 -5.32
CA ALA A 248 10.84 -3.19 -6.37
C ALA A 248 12.32 -3.02 -6.00
N PHE A 249 13.05 -4.13 -5.86
CA PHE A 249 14.49 -4.12 -5.61
C PHE A 249 15.28 -4.17 -6.92
N SER A 250 16.29 -3.33 -7.07
CA SER A 250 17.36 -3.56 -8.04
C SER A 250 18.33 -4.61 -7.49
N THR A 251 18.95 -5.40 -8.37
CA THR A 251 20.08 -6.26 -7.99
C THR A 251 21.19 -5.38 -7.40
N PRO A 252 21.75 -5.70 -6.22
CA PRO A 252 22.91 -5.00 -5.71
C PRO A 252 24.02 -5.01 -6.76
N ALA A 253 24.59 -3.85 -7.07
CA ALA A 253 25.77 -3.80 -7.95
C ALA A 253 26.88 -4.65 -7.31
N PRO A 254 27.52 -5.57 -8.06
CA PRO A 254 28.67 -6.31 -7.55
C PRO A 254 29.73 -5.33 -7.04
N ALA A 255 30.29 -5.59 -5.86
CA ALA A 255 31.16 -4.65 -5.15
C ALA A 255 32.50 -4.34 -5.88
N ASP A 256 32.80 -5.09 -6.96
CA ASP A 256 34.10 -5.09 -7.65
C ASP A 256 34.03 -4.52 -9.08
N VAL A 257 33.13 -3.57 -9.37
CA VAL A 257 33.29 -2.72 -10.55
C VAL A 257 34.18 -1.53 -10.18
N LEU A 258 35.48 -1.81 -10.13
CA LEU A 258 36.53 -0.79 -10.21
C LEU A 258 36.24 0.14 -11.40
N GLU A 259 36.48 1.44 -11.23
CA GLU A 259 36.19 2.47 -12.23
C GLU A 259 36.67 2.06 -13.62
N ALA A 260 35.75 1.91 -14.56
CA ALA A 260 36.10 1.72 -15.96
C ALA A 260 36.89 2.96 -16.42
N PRO A 261 38.18 2.84 -16.79
CA PRO A 261 38.96 4.00 -17.16
C PRO A 261 38.37 4.63 -18.42
N ALA A 262 38.19 5.95 -18.39
CA ALA A 262 37.56 6.69 -19.47
C ALA A 262 38.19 6.33 -20.83
N ALA A 263 37.37 5.73 -21.72
CA ALA A 263 37.81 5.30 -23.03
C ALA A 263 38.19 6.52 -23.88
N LYS A 264 39.50 6.81 -23.94
CA LYS A 264 40.03 7.76 -24.93
C LYS A 264 39.75 7.22 -26.33
N GLU A 265 39.29 8.10 -27.21
CA GLU A 265 38.89 7.76 -28.58
C GLU A 265 40.02 7.07 -29.35
N ALA A 266 39.92 5.75 -29.53
CA ALA A 266 40.81 4.99 -30.38
C ALA A 266 40.28 5.04 -31.83
N LYS A 267 40.94 5.83 -32.67
CA LYS A 267 40.61 6.01 -34.10
C LYS A 267 40.95 4.73 -34.88
N VAL A 268 39.96 3.85 -35.06
CA VAL A 268 40.14 2.62 -35.86
C VAL A 268 40.19 2.97 -37.35
N GLN A 269 41.33 2.69 -37.97
CA GLN A 269 41.56 2.87 -39.39
C GLN A 269 41.38 1.52 -40.10
N TYR A 270 40.37 1.42 -40.97
CA TYR A 270 40.08 0.19 -41.71
C TYR A 270 41.01 0.08 -42.92
N THR A 271 41.87 -0.94 -42.94
CA THR A 271 42.55 -1.43 -44.15
C THR A 271 41.91 -2.74 -44.58
N SER A 272 41.48 -2.82 -45.83
CA SER A 272 40.85 -4.01 -46.41
C SER A 272 41.81 -5.19 -46.49
N VAL A 273 41.26 -6.40 -46.34
CA VAL A 273 41.97 -7.67 -46.55
C VAL A 273 42.05 -7.95 -48.05
N GLU A 274 43.21 -8.43 -48.49
CA GLU A 274 43.36 -9.22 -49.73
C GLU A 274 44.26 -10.43 -49.44
N GLU A 275 44.19 -11.45 -50.29
CA GLU A 275 44.34 -12.88 -49.96
C GLU A 275 45.79 -13.44 -49.79
N PRO A 276 45.98 -14.71 -49.35
CA PRO A 276 47.18 -15.14 -48.62
C PRO A 276 48.36 -15.61 -49.49
N ALA A 277 49.48 -15.86 -48.80
CA ALA A 277 50.77 -16.24 -49.36
C ALA A 277 50.81 -17.61 -50.06
N ALA A 278 51.70 -17.72 -51.05
CA ALA A 278 52.23 -18.98 -51.57
C ALA A 278 53.77 -18.84 -51.69
N GLU A 279 54.52 -19.73 -51.04
CA GLU A 279 55.95 -19.94 -51.22
C GLU A 279 56.17 -21.39 -51.64
N ASP A 280 57.10 -21.64 -52.56
CA ASP A 280 57.65 -22.98 -52.86
C ASP A 280 59.13 -22.87 -53.28
N ALA A 281 59.92 -23.91 -52.97
CA ALA A 281 61.38 -23.88 -52.84
C ALA A 281 62.21 -24.10 -54.13
N PRO A 282 63.56 -23.96 -54.06
CA PRO A 282 64.51 -25.12 -54.05
C PRO A 282 65.80 -24.87 -53.19
N GLU A 283 66.78 -25.79 -52.95
CA GLU A 283 66.91 -27.28 -52.95
C GLU A 283 68.29 -27.68 -52.34
N ALA A 284 68.38 -28.81 -51.60
CA ALA A 284 69.60 -29.54 -51.13
C ALA A 284 70.59 -28.81 -50.16
N ALA A 285 71.30 -29.44 -49.20
CA ALA A 285 71.88 -30.78 -49.08
C ALA A 285 72.38 -31.13 -47.63
N ALA A 286 72.66 -32.42 -47.37
CA ALA A 286 73.52 -33.03 -46.31
C ALA A 286 73.20 -32.71 -44.81
N GLU A 287 72.80 -33.64 -43.93
CA GLU A 287 73.33 -34.95 -43.46
C GLU A 287 73.91 -34.91 -42.02
N LEU A 288 73.48 -35.90 -41.25
CA LEU A 288 73.68 -36.32 -39.84
C LEU A 288 75.13 -36.21 -39.27
N PRO A 289 75.36 -36.08 -37.94
CA PRO A 289 75.09 -37.12 -36.90
C PRO A 289 74.66 -36.57 -35.50
N ASP A 290 74.52 -37.34 -34.41
CA ASP A 290 73.95 -38.68 -34.13
C ASP A 290 73.77 -38.79 -32.57
N GLU A 291 73.08 -39.83 -32.09
CA GLU A 291 72.76 -40.26 -30.72
C GLU A 291 73.44 -39.63 -29.46
N THR A 292 72.59 -39.19 -28.50
CA THR A 292 72.40 -39.62 -27.07
C THR A 292 73.59 -40.07 -26.15
N PRO A 293 73.42 -40.33 -24.83
CA PRO A 293 72.36 -39.96 -23.85
C PRO A 293 72.87 -39.40 -22.49
N ALA A 294 71.98 -38.82 -21.67
CA ALA A 294 72.02 -38.92 -20.19
C ALA A 294 70.73 -38.41 -19.51
N SER A 295 69.94 -39.34 -18.94
CA SER A 295 68.99 -39.09 -17.84
C SER A 295 69.72 -39.32 -16.49
N PRO A 296 69.12 -39.21 -15.27
CA PRO A 296 67.70 -39.09 -14.93
C PRO A 296 67.36 -38.13 -13.76
N SER A 297 66.10 -38.19 -13.29
CA SER A 297 65.61 -37.89 -11.92
C SER A 297 65.72 -36.45 -11.39
N ASP A 298 64.78 -35.91 -10.60
CA ASP A 298 63.42 -36.35 -10.21
C ASP A 298 62.67 -35.11 -9.73
N LYS A 299 61.33 -35.07 -9.89
CA LYS A 299 60.46 -34.59 -8.79
C LYS A 299 59.15 -35.40 -8.75
N PRO A 300 58.63 -35.74 -7.55
CA PRO A 300 57.67 -36.83 -7.41
C PRO A 300 56.26 -36.42 -6.94
N SER A 301 55.32 -37.35 -7.17
CA SER A 301 54.11 -37.62 -6.40
C SER A 301 53.49 -36.51 -5.52
N TRP A 302 52.48 -35.82 -6.07
CA TRP A 302 51.22 -35.53 -5.38
C TRP A 302 50.09 -35.20 -6.39
N ALA A 303 50.17 -35.76 -7.60
CA ALA A 303 49.09 -35.67 -8.57
C ALA A 303 47.98 -36.66 -8.22
N GLU A 304 46.92 -36.13 -7.60
CA GLU A 304 45.52 -36.60 -7.71
C GLU A 304 44.62 -35.37 -7.92
#